data_AF-A0A550GNE4-F1
#
_entry.id   AF-A0A550GNE4-F1
#
_cell.length_a   1.000
_cell.length_b   1.000
_cell.length_c   1.000
_cell.angle_alpha   90.00
_cell.angle_beta   90.00
_cell.angle_gamma   90.00
#
_symmetry.space_group_name_H-M   'P 1'
#
loop_
_entity.id
_entity.type
_entity.pdbx_description
1 polymer ?
#
loop_
_entity_poly.entity_id
_entity_poly.type
_entity_poly.pdbx_seq_one_letter_code
_entity_poly.pdbx_strand_id
1 'polypeptide(L)'
;EVWVEYTLGQTSPIDWEAYLVPILLIVAVIMLAAGGTRLIRPRFATAEPPPPGRVLDEAKWEAIAPTLTERERMVLESIMREGGRVSQRKLRHICDLPKSTLSRVTDELQRKGLLRKIPVGQTNEIRLDDRLLK
;
A
#
# COMPACT_ATOMS: atom_id res chain seq x y z
N GLU A 1 44.20 38.98 -52.60
CA GLU A 1 42.94 38.31 -52.24
C GLU A 1 43.26 36.85 -51.98
N VAL A 2 42.91 36.33 -50.80
CA VAL A 2 43.20 34.94 -50.39
C VAL A 2 41.87 34.20 -50.37
N TRP A 3 41.76 33.18 -51.21
CA TRP A 3 40.59 32.30 -51.27
C TRP A 3 40.91 31.05 -50.45
N VAL A 4 40.08 30.78 -49.43
CA VAL A 4 40.15 29.55 -48.63
C VAL A 4 39.02 28.65 -49.09
N GLU A 5 39.37 27.52 -49.70
CA GLU A 5 38.43 26.54 -50.20
C GLU A 5 38.11 25.55 -49.06
N TYR A 6 36.87 25.60 -48.57
CA TYR A 6 36.40 24.69 -47.52
C TYR A 6 35.91 23.39 -48.17
N THR A 7 36.67 22.31 -48.01
CA THR A 7 36.19 20.98 -48.33
C THR A 7 35.18 20.55 -47.25
N LEU A 8 33.90 20.69 -47.55
CA LEU A 8 32.83 20.10 -46.74
C LEU A 8 33.08 18.59 -46.71
N GLY A 9 33.45 18.07 -45.53
CA GLY A 9 33.64 16.65 -45.32
C GLY A 9 32.41 15.88 -45.81
N GLN A 10 32.63 14.84 -46.61
CA GLN A 10 31.57 13.99 -47.13
C GLN A 10 30.65 13.56 -45.98
N THR A 11 29.41 14.02 -46.00
CA THR A 11 28.38 13.49 -45.11
C THR A 11 28.12 12.06 -45.56
N SER A 12 28.66 11.07 -44.86
CA SER A 12 28.30 9.68 -45.08
C SER A 12 26.77 9.56 -45.02
N PRO A 13 26.11 8.93 -46.02
CA PRO A 13 24.68 8.70 -45.95
C PRO A 13 24.38 7.93 -44.67
N ILE A 14 23.33 8.33 -43.95
CA ILE A 14 22.96 7.68 -42.70
C ILE A 14 22.50 6.26 -43.04
N ASP A 15 23.35 5.28 -42.76
CA ASP A 15 23.04 3.87 -42.96
C ASP A 15 22.02 3.42 -41.91
N TRP A 16 20.74 3.63 -42.19
CA TRP A 16 19.63 3.31 -41.27
C TRP A 16 19.65 1.84 -40.83
N GLU A 17 20.22 0.95 -41.64
CA GLU A 17 20.42 -0.47 -41.33
C GLU A 17 21.30 -0.71 -40.09
N ALA A 18 22.32 0.13 -39.87
CA ALA A 18 23.19 0.04 -38.70
C ALA A 18 22.48 0.44 -37.39
N TYR A 19 21.40 1.23 -37.49
CA TYR A 19 20.64 1.73 -36.36
C TYR A 19 19.42 0.88 -36.00
N LEU A 20 18.96 -0.02 -36.89
CA LEU A 20 17.82 -0.90 -36.62
C LEU A 20 18.06 -1.82 -35.41
N VAL A 21 19.25 -2.43 -35.34
CA VAL A 21 19.63 -3.35 -34.25
C VAL A 21 19.72 -2.64 -32.89
N PRO A 22 20.46 -1.52 -32.73
CA PRO A 22 20.51 -0.84 -31.43
C PRO A 22 19.16 -0.25 -31.01
N ILE A 23 18.32 0.22 -31.95
CA ILE A 23 16.98 0.71 -31.63
C ILE A 23 16.10 -0.42 -31.09
N LEU A 24 16.11 -1.61 -31.72
CA LEU A 24 15.37 -2.77 -31.23
C LEU A 24 15.84 -3.23 -29.85
N LEU A 25 17.15 -3.18 -29.57
CA LEU A 25 17.69 -3.49 -28.24
C LEU A 25 17.21 -2.49 -27.19
N ILE A 26 17.21 -1.19 -27.49
CA ILE A 26 16.70 -0.16 -26.57
C ILE A 26 15.21 -0.39 -26.27
N VAL A 27 14.41 -0.68 -27.30
CA VAL A 27 12.97 -0.98 -27.14
C VAL A 27 12.75 -2.24 -26.31
N ALA A 28 13.54 -3.30 -26.53
CA ALA A 28 13.45 -4.54 -25.76
C ALA A 28 13.81 -4.34 -24.27
N VAL A 29 14.82 -3.53 -23.97
CA VAL A 29 15.19 -3.17 -22.60
C VAL A 29 14.08 -2.38 -21.91
N ILE A 30 13.46 -1.43 -22.61
CA ILE A 30 12.32 -0.66 -22.07
C ILE A 30 11.11 -1.57 -21.82
N MET A 31 10.81 -2.51 -22.73
CA MET A 31 9.75 -3.52 -22.56
C MET A 31 10.00 -4.43 -21.36
N LEU A 32 11.24 -4.88 -21.13
CA LEU A 32 11.60 -5.70 -19.97
C LEU A 32 11.53 -4.91 -18.66
N ALA A 33 11.97 -3.66 -18.65
CA ALA A 33 11.85 -2.78 -17.49
C ALA A 33 10.37 -2.46 -17.16
N ALA A 34 9.54 -2.20 -18.18
CA ALA A 34 8.11 -1.95 -18.03
C ALA A 34 7.30 -3.22 -17.68
N GLY A 35 7.70 -4.37 -18.23
CA GLY A 35 7.10 -5.68 -17.94
C GLY A 35 7.45 -6.17 -16.54
N GLY A 36 8.70 -6.02 -16.13
CA GLY A 36 9.17 -6.34 -14.78
C GLY A 36 8.54 -5.46 -13.71
N THR A 37 8.36 -4.16 -13.96
CA THR A 37 7.67 -3.25 -13.04
C THR A 37 6.16 -3.51 -12.94
N ARG A 38 5.52 -4.08 -13.97
CA ARG A 38 4.13 -4.54 -13.87
C ARG A 38 3.97 -5.78 -12.99
N LEU A 39 4.96 -6.67 -12.96
CA LEU A 39 4.92 -7.89 -12.15
C LEU A 39 5.39 -7.67 -10.71
N ILE A 40 6.29 -6.69 -10.51
CA ILE A 40 6.80 -6.25 -9.20
C ILE A 40 6.04 -5.01 -8.70
N ARG A 41 4.87 -4.67 -9.26
CA ARG A 41 3.93 -3.82 -8.52
C ARG A 41 3.58 -4.63 -7.27
N PRO A 42 4.03 -4.24 -6.07
CA PRO A 42 3.62 -4.94 -4.89
C PRO A 42 2.11 -4.89 -4.90
N ARG A 43 1.48 -5.93 -4.35
CA ARG A 43 0.07 -5.92 -4.01
C ARG A 43 -0.22 -4.86 -2.91
N PHE A 44 0.26 -3.63 -3.07
CA PHE A 44 -0.57 -2.46 -2.96
C PHE A 44 -1.71 -2.59 -3.98
N ALA A 45 -2.55 -3.61 -3.80
CA ALA A 45 -3.96 -3.28 -3.78
C ALA A 45 -4.01 -2.18 -2.73
N THR A 46 -4.03 -0.93 -3.22
CA THR A 46 -4.85 0.11 -2.62
C THR A 46 -5.99 -0.66 -2.00
N ALA A 47 -6.00 -0.80 -0.68
CA ALA A 47 -7.19 -1.28 -0.02
C ALA A 47 -8.25 -0.36 -0.61
N GLU A 48 -9.14 -0.93 -1.43
CA GLU A 48 -10.34 -0.20 -1.80
C GLU A 48 -10.80 0.45 -0.50
N PRO A 49 -11.05 1.78 -0.50
CA PRO A 49 -11.62 2.40 0.68
C PRO A 49 -12.73 1.45 1.14
N PRO A 50 -12.63 0.94 2.38
CA PRO A 50 -13.40 -0.21 2.80
C PRO A 50 -14.83 0.03 2.38
N PRO A 51 -15.47 -0.94 1.69
CA PRO A 51 -16.78 -0.71 1.10
C PRO A 51 -17.68 -0.06 2.15
N PRO A 52 -18.25 1.12 1.86
CA PRO A 52 -19.07 1.82 2.82
C PRO A 52 -20.25 0.91 3.15
N GLY A 53 -20.23 0.28 4.32
CA GLY A 53 -21.26 -0.67 4.70
C GLY A 53 -20.83 -1.99 5.31
N ARG A 54 -19.58 -2.18 5.76
CA ARG A 54 -19.33 -3.23 6.78
C ARG A 54 -19.92 -2.77 8.11
N VAL A 55 -21.22 -2.98 8.26
CA VAL A 55 -21.96 -2.65 9.47
C VAL A 55 -21.60 -3.70 10.52
N LEU A 56 -21.35 -3.23 11.73
CA LEU A 56 -21.19 -4.09 12.88
C LEU A 56 -22.41 -5.00 13.01
N ASP A 57 -22.16 -6.27 13.29
CA ASP A 57 -23.23 -7.13 13.76
C ASP A 57 -23.58 -6.68 15.19
N GLU A 58 -24.61 -5.85 15.35
CA GLU A 58 -25.01 -5.24 16.62
C GLU A 58 -25.14 -6.28 17.75
N ALA A 59 -25.66 -7.47 17.42
CA ALA A 59 -25.79 -8.58 18.35
C ALA A 59 -24.42 -9.09 18.85
N LYS A 60 -23.39 -9.10 17.99
CA LYS A 60 -22.03 -9.49 18.38
C LYS A 60 -21.35 -8.38 19.19
N TRP A 61 -21.64 -7.12 18.88
CA TRP A 61 -21.14 -6.00 19.66
C TRP A 61 -21.68 -6.02 21.08
N GLU A 62 -22.99 -6.17 21.26
CA GLU A 62 -23.61 -6.26 22.58
C GLU A 62 -23.03 -7.41 23.41
N ALA A 63 -22.68 -8.54 22.78
CA ALA A 63 -22.05 -9.66 23.45
C ALA A 63 -20.61 -9.39 23.90
N ILE A 64 -19.85 -8.58 23.15
CA ILE A 64 -18.41 -8.38 23.38
C ILE A 64 -18.15 -7.09 24.19
N ALA A 65 -18.94 -6.04 24.00
CA ALA A 65 -18.85 -4.77 24.70
C ALA A 65 -18.65 -4.89 26.22
N PRO A 66 -19.38 -5.74 26.99
CA PRO A 66 -19.18 -5.85 28.43
C PRO A 66 -17.84 -6.50 28.83
N THR A 67 -17.14 -7.18 27.91
CA THR A 67 -15.85 -7.84 28.15
C THR A 67 -14.65 -6.94 27.84
N LEU A 68 -14.91 -5.75 27.29
CA LEU A 68 -13.90 -4.79 26.87
C LEU A 68 -13.77 -3.69 27.91
N THR A 69 -12.53 -3.30 28.18
CA THR A 69 -12.23 -2.07 28.92
C THR A 69 -12.58 -0.85 28.05
N GLU A 70 -12.74 0.32 28.67
CA GLU A 70 -13.08 1.55 27.94
C GLU A 70 -12.05 1.89 26.86
N ARG A 71 -10.77 1.65 27.10
CA ARG A 71 -9.70 1.87 26.11
C ARG A 71 -9.78 0.87 24.95
N GLU A 72 -10.06 -0.40 25.24
CA GLU A 72 -10.24 -1.42 24.21
C GLU A 72 -11.47 -1.10 23.34
N ARG A 73 -12.58 -0.69 23.96
CA ARG A 73 -13.82 -0.29 23.30
C ARG A 73 -13.59 0.88 22.36
N MET A 74 -12.96 1.95 22.84
CA MET A 74 -12.61 3.13 22.04
C MET A 74 -11.75 2.78 20.83
N VAL A 75 -10.73 1.93 21.01
CA VAL A 75 -9.85 1.49 19.92
C VAL A 75 -10.64 0.67 18.90
N LEU A 76 -11.47 -0.26 19.37
CA LEU A 76 -12.27 -1.13 18.51
C LEU A 76 -13.28 -0.32 17.67
N GLU A 77 -14.03 0.59 18.31
CA GLU A 77 -14.94 1.51 17.63
C GLU A 77 -14.23 2.37 16.58
N SER A 78 -13.03 2.86 16.89
CA SER A 78 -12.24 3.68 15.95
C SER A 78 -11.82 2.88 14.71
N ILE A 79 -11.44 1.60 14.88
CA ILE A 79 -11.12 0.71 13.77
C ILE A 79 -12.36 0.41 12.93
N MET A 80 -13.53 0.27 13.57
CA MET A 80 -14.80 0.05 12.89
C MET A 80 -15.25 1.25 12.07
N ARG A 81 -15.13 2.47 12.60
CA ARG A 81 -15.42 3.72 11.87
C ARG A 81 -14.56 3.86 10.61
N GLU A 82 -13.34 3.31 10.66
CA GLU A 82 -12.41 3.24 9.53
C GLU A 82 -12.68 2.04 8.59
N GLY A 83 -13.84 1.38 8.71
CA GLY A 83 -14.25 0.26 7.86
C GLY A 83 -13.57 -1.08 8.18
N GLY A 84 -13.07 -1.21 9.41
CA GLY A 84 -12.54 -2.45 9.96
C GLY A 84 -11.10 -2.78 9.59
N ARG A 85 -10.41 -1.86 8.90
CA ARG A 85 -8.98 -1.98 8.56
C ARG A 85 -8.30 -0.63 8.68
N VAL A 86 -7.24 -0.55 9.47
CA VAL A 86 -6.53 0.70 9.68
C VAL A 86 -5.06 0.45 9.97
N SER A 87 -4.17 1.32 9.50
CA SER A 87 -2.76 1.23 9.87
C SER A 87 -2.56 1.61 11.34
N GLN A 88 -1.64 0.94 12.03
CA GLN A 88 -1.32 1.23 13.43
C GLN A 88 -0.84 2.69 13.61
N ARG A 89 -0.19 3.26 12.58
CA ARG A 89 0.18 4.68 12.55
C ARG A 89 -1.05 5.58 12.55
N LYS A 90 -2.02 5.34 11.65
CA LYS A 90 -3.25 6.15 11.56
C LYS A 90 -4.09 6.02 12.84
N LEU A 91 -4.25 4.79 13.35
CA LEU A 91 -5.00 4.52 14.58
C LEU A 91 -4.43 5.25 15.80
N ARG A 92 -3.10 5.40 15.88
CA ARG A 92 -2.45 6.19 16.92
C ARG A 92 -2.89 7.66 16.91
N HIS A 93 -3.05 8.23 15.73
CA HIS A 93 -3.49 9.62 15.57
C HIS A 93 -4.99 9.78 15.82
N ILE A 94 -5.81 8.79 15.45
CA ILE A 94 -7.26 8.82 15.68
C ILE A 94 -7.59 8.71 17.18
N CYS A 95 -6.96 7.77 17.87
CA CYS A 95 -7.27 7.51 19.29
C CYS A 95 -6.48 8.40 20.26
N ASP A 96 -5.56 9.23 19.75
CA ASP A 96 -4.61 10.03 20.54
C ASP A 96 -3.90 9.23 21.66
N LEU A 97 -3.45 8.02 21.33
CA LEU A 97 -2.79 7.12 22.27
C LEU A 97 -1.27 7.05 22.06
N PRO A 98 -0.46 6.95 23.14
CA PRO A 98 0.96 6.64 23.01
C PRO A 98 1.20 5.29 22.31
N LYS A 99 2.32 5.16 21.58
CA LYS A 99 2.68 3.92 20.85
C LYS A 99 2.66 2.67 21.73
N SER A 100 3.18 2.77 22.95
CA SER A 100 3.22 1.66 23.92
C SER A 100 1.83 1.24 24.37
N THR A 101 0.96 2.20 24.72
CA THR A 101 -0.43 1.96 25.12
C THR A 101 -1.23 1.35 23.98
N LEU A 102 -1.13 1.91 22.78
CA LEU A 102 -1.83 1.38 21.62
C LEU A 102 -1.36 -0.05 21.28
N SER A 103 -0.06 -0.34 21.41
CA SER A 103 0.45 -1.70 21.21
C SER A 103 -0.18 -2.67 22.20
N ARG A 104 -0.17 -2.33 23.50
CA ARG A 104 -0.75 -3.19 24.55
C ARG A 104 -2.23 -3.46 24.32
N VAL A 105 -3.03 -2.42 24.07
CA VAL A 105 -4.47 -2.57 23.82
C VAL A 105 -4.73 -3.41 22.57
N THR A 106 -3.98 -3.19 21.49
CA THR A 106 -4.14 -3.99 20.27
C THR A 106 -3.64 -5.42 20.44
N ASP A 107 -2.66 -5.68 21.30
CA ASP A 107 -2.23 -7.04 21.68
C ASP A 107 -3.28 -7.76 22.53
N GLU A 108 -3.91 -7.06 23.48
CA GLU A 108 -5.02 -7.60 24.30
C GLU A 108 -6.21 -7.99 23.43
N LEU A 109 -6.62 -7.08 22.55
CA LEU A 109 -7.70 -7.33 21.62
C LEU A 109 -7.39 -8.46 20.61
N GLN A 110 -6.13 -8.59 20.18
CA GLN A 110 -5.68 -9.72 19.36
C GLN A 110 -5.71 -11.04 20.14
N ARG A 111 -5.32 -11.04 21.42
CA ARG A 111 -5.42 -12.23 22.30
C ARG A 111 -6.88 -12.67 22.49
N LYS A 112 -7.82 -11.72 22.53
CA LYS A 112 -9.26 -11.99 22.55
C LYS A 112 -9.82 -12.48 21.20
N GLY A 113 -9.00 -12.54 20.15
CA GLY A 113 -9.40 -13.00 18.82
C GLY A 113 -10.26 -12.00 18.04
N LEU A 114 -10.29 -10.74 18.46
CA LEU A 114 -11.14 -9.71 17.85
C LEU A 114 -10.46 -9.01 16.67
N LEU A 115 -9.12 -9.02 16.64
CA LEU A 115 -8.30 -8.35 15.64
C LEU A 115 -7.11 -9.19 15.22
N ARG A 116 -6.55 -8.86 14.05
CA ARG A 116 -5.31 -9.43 13.52
C ARG A 116 -4.36 -8.31 13.11
N LYS A 117 -3.08 -8.48 13.43
CA LYS A 117 -1.99 -7.63 12.95
C LYS A 117 -1.34 -8.25 11.73
N ILE A 118 -1.28 -7.50 10.65
CA ILE A 118 -0.63 -7.90 9.41
C ILE A 118 0.58 -6.99 9.21
N PRO A 119 1.81 -7.53 9.15
CA PRO A 119 3.00 -6.72 8.89
C PRO A 119 2.96 -6.21 7.44
N VAL A 120 3.02 -4.89 7.26
CA VAL A 120 3.00 -4.21 5.95
C VAL A 120 4.13 -3.18 5.91
N GLY A 121 5.25 -3.53 5.28
CA GLY A 121 6.43 -2.67 5.19
C GLY A 121 7.01 -2.35 6.57
N GLN A 122 7.03 -1.06 6.94
CA GLN A 122 7.53 -0.59 8.24
C GLN A 122 6.42 -0.40 9.30
N THR A 123 5.18 -0.78 9.01
CA THR A 123 4.06 -0.63 9.94
C THR A 123 3.22 -1.90 9.98
N ASN A 124 2.36 -2.01 10.98
CA ASN A 124 1.36 -3.06 11.03
C ASN A 124 0.02 -2.49 10.58
N GLU A 125 -0.67 -3.22 9.72
CA GLU A 125 -2.09 -3.03 9.46
C GLU A 125 -2.89 -3.83 10.48
N ILE A 126 -3.88 -3.18 11.08
CA ILE A 126 -4.78 -3.79 12.04
C ILE A 126 -6.10 -4.03 11.33
N ARG A 127 -6.53 -5.29 11.31
CA ARG A 127 -7.82 -5.70 10.75
C ARG A 127 -8.70 -6.29 11.84
N LEU A 128 -9.98 -5.93 11.81
CA LEU A 128 -11.01 -6.65 12.56
C LEU A 128 -11.12 -8.07 12.05
N ASP A 129 -11.47 -8.98 12.95
CA ASP A 129 -11.83 -10.32 12.56
C ASP A 129 -13.12 -10.32 11.75
N ASP A 130 -13.15 -11.09 10.64
CA ASP A 130 -14.33 -11.16 9.77
C ASP A 130 -15.57 -11.68 10.51
N ARG A 131 -15.40 -12.38 11.64
CA ARG A 131 -16.52 -12.81 12.51
C ARG A 131 -17.35 -11.64 13.05
N LEU A 132 -16.76 -10.45 13.19
CA LEU A 132 -17.41 -9.27 13.76
C LEU A 132 -18.13 -8.41 12.73
N LEU A 133 -17.89 -8.68 11.44
CA LEU A 133 -18.39 -7.88 10.34
C LEU A 133 -19.57 -8.61 9.68
N LYS A 134 -20.60 -7.85 9.30
CA LYS A 134 -21.78 -8.33 8.56
C LYS A 134 -21.73 -7.90 7.11
#